data_AF-A0A8S9W219-F1
#
_entry.id   AF-A0A8S9W219-F1
#
_cell.length_a   1.000
_cell.length_b   1.000
_cell.length_c   1.000
_cell.angle_alpha   90.00
_cell.angle_beta   90.00
_cell.angle_gamma   90.00
#
_symmetry.space_group_name_H-M   'P 1'
#
loop_
_entity.id
_entity.type
_entity.pdbx_description
1 polymer ?
#
loop_
_entity_poly.entity_id
_entity_poly.type
_entity_poly.pdbx_seq_one_letter_code
_entity_poly.pdbx_strand_id
1 'polypeptide(L)' 'MDKLLKQIRAEEENVEIALDNLKQTIKREEKTVIELAAIGTFLHNIYNGVENILKQIIVAKSGELPMSDT' A
#
# COMPACT_ATOMS: atom_id res chain seq x y z
N MET A 1 -8.60 16.49 12.46
CA MET A 1 -7.21 16.01 12.63
C MET A 1 -7.18 14.54 13.06
N ASP A 2 -7.94 14.15 14.08
CA ASP A 2 -8.03 12.76 14.58
C ASP A 2 -8.43 11.73 13.48
N LYS A 3 -9.41 12.05 12.63
CA LYS A 3 -9.86 11.15 11.55
C LYS A 3 -8.79 10.88 10.49
N LEU A 4 -8.14 11.94 9.97
CA LEU A 4 -7.09 11.80 8.96
C LEU A 4 -5.91 10.99 9.50
N LEU A 5 -5.47 11.28 10.72
CA LEU A 5 -4.37 10.55 11.35
C LEU A 5 -4.71 9.06 11.54
N LYS A 6 -5.95 8.74 11.93
CA LYS A 6 -6.42 7.35 12.01
C LYS A 6 -6.43 6.65 10.66
N GLN A 7 -6.85 7.33 9.59
CA GLN A 7 -6.86 6.77 8.24
C GLN A 7 -5.44 6.51 7.74
N ILE A 8 -4.52 7.46 7.93
CA ILE A 8 -3.11 7.29 7.56
C ILE A 8 -2.49 6.12 8.32
N ARG A 9 -2.71 6.04 9.64
CA ARG A 9 -2.17 4.93 10.46
C ARG A 9 -2.71 3.56 10.05
N ALA A 10 -3.98 3.49 9.67
CA ALA A 10 -4.55 2.23 9.18
C ALA A 10 -3.89 1.79 7.87
N GLU A 11 -3.59 2.72 6.97
CA GLU A 11 -2.85 2.40 5.74
C GLU A 11 -1.39 2.07 6.01
N GLU A 12 -0.73 2.74 6.95
CA GLU A 12 0.63 2.40 7.40
C GLU A 12 0.68 0.95 7.91
N GLU A 13 -0.27 0.55 8.78
CA GLU A 13 -0.38 -0.81 9.30
C GLU A 13 -0.60 -1.84 8.17
N ASN A 14 -1.48 -1.54 7.21
CA ASN A 14 -1.70 -2.40 6.05
C ASN A 14 -0.42 -2.57 5.20
N VAL A 15 0.33 -1.48 4.98
CA VAL A 15 1.59 -1.50 4.23
C VAL A 15 2.65 -2.31 4.98
N GLU A 16 2.76 -2.15 6.29
CA GLU A 16 3.70 -2.92 7.12
C GLU A 16 3.42 -4.42 7.07
N ILE A 17 2.14 -4.82 7.19
CA ILE A 17 1.73 -6.22 7.07
C ILE A 17 2.07 -6.78 5.69
N ALA A 18 1.79 -6.03 4.62
CA ALA A 18 2.12 -6.45 3.26
C ALA A 18 3.64 -6.57 3.03
N LEU A 19 4.42 -5.65 3.59
CA LEU A 19 5.89 -5.70 3.56
C LEU A 19 6.45 -6.92 4.29
N ASP A 20 5.91 -7.26 5.46
CA ASP A 20 6.36 -8.44 6.20
C ASP A 20 6.04 -9.73 5.43
N ASN A 21 4.81 -9.85 4.92
CA ASN A 21 4.41 -10.96 4.07
C ASN A 21 5.30 -11.09 2.81
N LEU A 22 5.66 -9.97 2.18
CA LEU A 22 6.58 -9.96 1.04
C LEU A 22 7.96 -10.48 1.44
N LYS A 23 8.52 -9.99 2.55
CA LYS A 23 9.83 -10.43 3.07
C LYS A 23 9.85 -11.94 3.34
N GLN A 24 8.78 -12.49 3.90
CA GLN A 24 8.65 -13.93 4.14
C GLN A 24 8.54 -14.71 2.82
N THR A 25 7.76 -14.22 1.86
CA THR A 25 7.54 -14.90 0.57
C THR A 25 8.78 -14.89 -0.32
N ILE A 26 9.54 -13.80 -0.34
CA ILE A 26 10.80 -13.71 -1.09
C ILE A 26 11.86 -14.69 -0.58
N LYS A 27 11.85 -15.04 0.72
CA LYS A 27 12.81 -16.00 1.31
C LYS A 27 12.59 -17.46 0.90
N ARG A 28 11.44 -17.82 0.33
CA ARG A 28 11.18 -19.20 -0.15
C ARG A 28 12.17 -19.57 -1.25
N GLU A 29 12.72 -20.78 -1.25
CA GLU A 29 13.73 -21.17 -2.24
C GLU A 29 13.14 -21.24 -3.64
N GLU A 30 11.98 -21.90 -3.78
CA GLU A 30 11.28 -21.99 -5.06
C GLU A 30 10.42 -20.75 -5.31
N LYS A 31 10.41 -20.31 -6.56
CA LYS A 31 9.57 -19.21 -7.06
C LYS A 31 8.62 -19.75 -8.10
N THR A 32 7.71 -20.61 -7.66
CA THR A 32 6.66 -21.13 -8.55
C THR A 32 5.71 -19.98 -8.93
N VAL A 33 4.78 -20.26 -9.85
CA VAL A 33 3.73 -19.31 -10.22
C VAL A 33 2.95 -18.82 -8.98
N ILE A 34 2.78 -19.67 -7.96
CA ILE A 34 2.07 -19.31 -6.73
C ILE A 34 2.87 -18.26 -5.94
N GLU A 35 4.16 -18.47 -5.72
CA GLU A 35 5.03 -17.49 -5.04
C GLU A 35 5.11 -16.18 -5.82
N LEU A 36 5.23 -16.24 -7.14
CA LEU A 36 5.31 -15.05 -7.98
C LEU A 36 4.00 -14.25 -7.94
N ALA A 37 2.85 -14.93 -7.97
CA ALA A 37 1.54 -14.28 -7.83
C ALA A 37 1.38 -13.63 -6.45
N ALA A 38 1.81 -14.32 -5.39
CA ALA A 38 1.81 -13.77 -4.04
C ALA A 38 2.71 -12.52 -3.92
N ILE A 39 3.94 -12.58 -4.46
CA ILE A 39 4.85 -11.43 -4.52
C ILE A 39 4.21 -10.25 -5.27
N GLY A 40 3.64 -10.51 -6.44
CA GLY A 40 2.95 -9.48 -7.23
C GLY A 40 1.80 -8.83 -6.45
N THR A 41 1.03 -9.64 -5.74
CA THR A 41 -0.08 -9.18 -4.89
C THR A 41 0.42 -8.30 -3.75
N PHE A 42 1.47 -8.72 -3.02
CA PHE A 42 2.02 -7.92 -1.93
C PHE A 42 2.62 -6.60 -2.42
N LEU A 43 3.33 -6.61 -3.55
CA LEU A 43 3.85 -5.39 -4.17
C LEU A 43 2.72 -4.43 -4.52
N HIS A 44 1.66 -4.93 -5.18
CA HIS A 44 0.50 -4.11 -5.53
C HIS A 44 -0.17 -3.51 -4.30
N ASN A 45 -0.35 -4.29 -3.23
CA ASN A 45 -0.95 -3.81 -1.98
C ASN A 45 -0.09 -2.73 -1.31
N ILE A 46 1.24 -2.87 -1.33
CA ILE A 46 2.15 -1.85 -0.79
C ILE A 46 2.01 -0.55 -1.59
N TYR A 47 2.05 -0.62 -2.93
CA TYR A 47 1.89 0.55 -3.78
C TYR A 47 0.55 1.25 -3.54
N ASN A 48 -0.55 0.49 -3.50
CA ASN A 48 -1.88 1.04 -3.26
C ASN A 48 -2.00 1.70 -1.88
N GLY A 49 -1.44 1.08 -0.83
CA GLY A 49 -1.44 1.66 0.52
C GLY A 49 -0.69 2.99 0.58
N VAL A 50 0.49 3.07 -0.03
CA VAL A 50 1.25 4.33 -0.15
C VAL A 50 0.47 5.37 -0.96
N GLU A 51 -0.13 4.98 -2.08
CA GLU A 51 -0.97 5.86 -2.89
C GLU A 51 -2.16 6.42 -2.09
N ASN A 52 -2.83 5.57 -1.30
CA ASN A 52 -3.94 5.99 -0.45
C ASN A 52 -3.52 7.00 0.61
N ILE A 53 -2.37 6.79 1.27
CA ILE A 53 -1.81 7.76 2.22
C ILE A 53 -1.59 9.12 1.53
N LEU A 54 -0.95 9.12 0.36
CA LEU A 54 -0.70 10.34 -0.40
C LEU A 54 -2.01 11.03 -0.79
N LYS A 55 -2.99 10.28 -1.29
CA LYS A 55 -4.31 10.82 -1.64
C LYS A 55 -5.01 11.47 -0.45
N GLN A 56 -4.99 10.81 0.71
CA GLN A 56 -5.58 11.35 1.94
C GLN A 56 -4.91 12.65 2.38
N ILE A 57 -3.57 12.72 2.30
CA ILE A 57 -2.81 13.94 2.61
C ILE A 57 -3.14 15.06 1.64
N ILE A 58 -3.23 14.76 0.34
CA ILE A 58 -3.57 15.74 -0.70
C ILE A 58 -4.97 16.30 -0.44
N VAL A 59 -6.00 15.44 -0.34
CA VAL A 59 -7.39 15.87 -0.07
C VAL A 59 -7.47 16.72 1.19
N ALA A 60 -6.75 16.36 2.25
CA ALA A 60 -6.73 17.14 3.48
C ALA A 60 -6.11 18.54 3.33
N LYS A 61 -5.23 18.75 2.33
CA LYS A 61 -4.55 20.01 2.07
C LYS A 61 -5.22 20.85 0.97
N SER A 62 -5.63 20.25 -0.14
CA SER A 62 -6.18 20.92 -1.31
C SER A 62 -7.71 20.86 -1.40
N GLY A 63 -8.37 20.01 -0.60
CA GLY A 63 -9.82 19.79 -0.65
C GLY A 63 -10.27 18.84 -1.77
N GLU A 64 -9.45 18.63 -2.80
CA GLU A 64 -9.72 17.74 -3.93
C GLU A 64 -8.46 17.00 -4.40
N LEU A 65 -8.66 15.84 -5.04
CA LEU A 65 -7.59 15.15 -5.74
C LEU A 65 -7.45 15.73 -7.16
N PRO A 66 -6.24 16.12 -7.58
CA PRO A 66 -6.01 16.44 -8.98
C PRO A 66 -6.27 15.19 -9.82
N MET A 67 -7.16 15.32 -10.80
CA MET A 67 -7.39 14.25 -11.77
C MET A 67 -6.17 14.16 -12.69
N SER A 68 -5.71 12.93 -12.91
CA SER A 68 -4.76 12.65 -13.99
C SER A 68 -5.46 12.91 -15.32
N ASP A 69 -4.90 13.80 -16.14
CA ASP A 69 -5.28 13.92 -17.54
C ASP A 69 -4.98 12.58 -18.21
N THR A 70 -6.02 11.80 -18.46
CA THR A 70 -5.94 10.51 -19.16
C THR A 70 -6.98 10.47 -20.25
#